data_AF-A0A2V6MM65-F1
#
_entry.id   AF-A0A2V6MM65-F1
#
_cell.length_a   1.000
_cell.length_b   1.000
_cell.length_c   1.000
_cell.angle_alpha   90.00
_cell.angle_beta   90.00
_cell.angle_gamma   90.00
#
_symmetry.space_group_name_H-M   'P 1'
#
loop_
_entity.id
_entity.type
_entity.pdbx_description
1 polymer ?
#
loop_
_entity_poly.entity_id
_entity_poly.type
_entity_poly.pdbx_seq_one_letter_code
_entity_poly.pdbx_strand_id
1 'polypeptide(L)'
;MRQKVWFSLGFAVSAAILLLPEYFLRRNDELSRTFLPTTLFVIHANLIRDQLADDLAKNVTLPYSHDQLERLYVTLRAEITKSHTARHYAYHSLGFDPDFLMYDPNSIAVQIRREFRGDIAAVCAFYRFYYWRIWQKRPQQVLEKVARQMRTFYLPYCRAYEPRITQKFGGAYQQSVLSLSDPICRKVWTAYPAAVDFMTRTQELGRRELRFQQPLLLPIIPMLVLLASITYSTLLIVALVLAGFVARISAPFGRLRVVAGLAVFAFLFNAAYCLEVAVISSLDIPRYLTVQMYSTLVAQLLGLWFVLEFVSEMWQRRKQRLDQGTP
;
A
#
# COMPACT_ATOMS: atom_id res chain seq x y z
N MET A 1 11.51 18.21 -34.27
CA MET A 1 10.21 17.60 -34.61
C MET A 1 10.19 16.09 -34.38
N ARG A 2 11.12 15.32 -34.96
CA ARG A 2 11.27 13.86 -34.78
C ARG A 2 11.25 13.36 -33.33
N GLN A 3 11.96 14.03 -32.42
CA GLN A 3 12.09 13.62 -31.01
C GLN A 3 10.76 13.72 -30.23
N LYS A 4 9.90 14.70 -30.56
CA LYS A 4 8.56 14.83 -29.96
C LYS A 4 7.64 13.71 -30.45
N VAL A 5 7.71 13.36 -31.74
CA VAL A 5 6.91 12.28 -32.34
C VAL A 5 7.26 10.91 -31.72
N TRP A 6 8.55 10.61 -31.54
CA TRP A 6 8.99 9.38 -30.88
C TRP A 6 8.56 9.31 -29.41
N PHE A 7 8.59 10.43 -28.69
CA PHE A 7 8.09 10.50 -27.32
C PHE A 7 6.58 10.27 -27.23
N SER A 8 5.80 10.91 -28.11
CA SER A 8 4.34 10.73 -28.17
C SER A 8 3.96 9.30 -28.54
N LEU A 9 4.67 8.69 -29.49
CA LEU A 9 4.45 7.30 -29.89
C LEU A 9 4.81 6.34 -28.76
N GLY A 10 5.96 6.54 -28.10
CA GLY A 10 6.36 5.73 -26.95
C GLY A 10 5.37 5.85 -25.78
N PHE A 11 4.85 7.05 -25.53
CA PHE A 11 3.81 7.26 -24.52
C PHE A 11 2.51 6.53 -24.88
N ALA A 12 2.04 6.67 -26.12
CA ALA A 12 0.82 6.01 -26.58
C ALA A 12 0.93 4.48 -26.53
N VAL A 13 2.08 3.92 -26.94
CA VAL A 13 2.34 2.47 -26.87
C VAL A 13 2.42 2.00 -25.42
N SER A 14 3.10 2.73 -24.54
CA SER A 14 3.17 2.40 -23.12
C SER A 14 1.78 2.43 -22.46
N ALA A 15 1.00 3.48 -22.76
CA ALA A 15 -0.38 3.59 -22.29
C ALA A 15 -1.25 2.43 -22.82
N ALA A 16 -1.12 2.06 -24.09
CA ALA A 16 -1.84 0.95 -24.68
C ALA A 16 -1.45 -0.39 -24.03
N ILE A 17 -0.17 -0.64 -23.79
CA ILE A 17 0.33 -1.86 -23.12
C ILE A 17 -0.22 -1.97 -21.69
N LEU A 18 -0.37 -0.85 -20.98
CA LEU A 18 -0.89 -0.85 -19.62
C LEU A 18 -2.43 -0.94 -19.58
N LEU A 19 -3.13 -0.23 -20.46
CA LEU A 19 -4.59 -0.08 -20.39
C LEU A 19 -5.35 -1.16 -21.17
N LEU A 20 -4.81 -1.69 -22.27
CA LEU A 20 -5.51 -2.70 -23.08
C LEU A 20 -5.70 -4.01 -22.31
N PRO A 21 -4.71 -4.56 -21.59
CA PRO A 21 -4.95 -5.76 -20.78
C PRO A 21 -6.03 -5.52 -19.74
N GLU A 22 -6.04 -4.36 -19.07
CA GLU A 22 -7.08 -4.03 -18.11
C GLU A 22 -8.46 -3.96 -18.78
N TYR A 23 -8.58 -3.34 -19.95
CA TYR A 23 -9.83 -3.26 -20.70
C TYR A 23 -10.35 -4.64 -21.12
N PHE A 24 -9.50 -5.48 -21.72
CA PHE A 24 -9.90 -6.78 -22.25
C PHE A 24 -10.06 -7.86 -21.17
N LEU A 25 -9.27 -7.80 -20.10
CA LEU A 25 -9.33 -8.75 -18.98
C LEU A 25 -10.25 -8.26 -17.85
N ARG A 26 -10.95 -7.14 -18.05
CA ARG A 26 -11.86 -6.59 -17.04
C ARG A 26 -12.95 -7.59 -16.73
N ARG A 27 -12.90 -8.12 -15.52
CA ARG A 27 -13.99 -8.94 -14.98
C ARG A 27 -15.13 -8.00 -14.58
N ASN A 28 -16.33 -8.27 -15.10
CA ASN A 28 -17.51 -7.44 -14.91
C ASN A 28 -18.50 -8.01 -13.90
N ASP A 29 -18.06 -8.97 -13.08
CA ASP A 29 -18.86 -9.52 -12.00
C ASP A 29 -19.07 -8.50 -10.86
N GLU A 30 -20.04 -8.78 -10.01
CA GLU A 30 -20.40 -7.94 -8.88
C GLU A 30 -19.22 -7.63 -7.95
N LEU A 31 -18.39 -8.62 -7.67
CA LEU A 31 -17.25 -8.51 -6.75
C LEU A 31 -16.24 -7.51 -7.32
N SER A 32 -15.92 -7.64 -8.60
CA SER A 32 -15.02 -6.70 -9.30
C SER A 32 -15.57 -5.28 -9.37
N ARG A 33 -16.90 -5.10 -9.46
CA ARG A 33 -17.53 -3.76 -9.48
C ARG A 33 -17.57 -3.09 -8.11
N THR A 34 -17.76 -3.87 -7.05
CA THR A 34 -17.96 -3.38 -5.69
C THR A 34 -16.67 -3.27 -4.90
N PHE A 35 -15.62 -4.03 -5.24
CA PHE A 35 -14.38 -4.11 -4.46
C PHE A 35 -13.79 -2.74 -4.13
N LEU A 36 -13.37 -1.97 -5.15
CA LEU A 36 -12.72 -0.67 -4.90
C LEU A 36 -13.63 0.33 -4.16
N PRO A 37 -14.89 0.57 -4.56
CA PRO A 37 -15.79 1.45 -3.81
C PRO A 37 -15.96 1.03 -2.35
N THR A 38 -16.19 -0.25 -2.08
CA THR A 38 -16.35 -0.77 -0.72
C THR A 38 -15.06 -0.61 0.07
N THR A 39 -13.90 -0.96 -0.51
CA THR A 39 -12.59 -0.80 0.13
C THR A 39 -12.32 0.66 0.51
N LEU A 40 -12.55 1.60 -0.41
CA LEU A 40 -12.38 3.03 -0.13
C LEU A 40 -13.30 3.50 1.00
N PHE A 41 -14.53 2.99 1.08
CA PHE A 41 -15.45 3.30 2.16
C PHE A 41 -14.94 2.76 3.51
N VAL A 42 -14.63 1.46 3.60
CA VAL A 42 -14.25 0.83 4.88
C VAL A 42 -12.90 1.33 5.39
N ILE A 43 -11.92 1.56 4.51
CA ILE A 43 -10.59 2.07 4.91
C ILE A 43 -10.67 3.51 5.45
N HIS A 44 -11.68 4.27 5.04
CA HIS A 44 -11.92 5.63 5.53
C HIS A 44 -13.15 5.73 6.45
N ALA A 45 -13.62 4.59 6.98
CA ALA A 45 -14.86 4.50 7.75
C ALA A 45 -14.96 5.50 8.90
N ASN A 46 -13.87 5.74 9.65
CA ASN A 46 -13.85 6.75 10.71
C ASN A 46 -14.13 8.17 10.18
N LEU A 47 -13.46 8.58 9.10
CA LEU A 47 -13.65 9.91 8.51
C LEU A 47 -15.04 10.05 7.89
N ILE A 48 -15.55 8.98 7.28
CA ILE A 48 -16.89 8.95 6.70
C ILE A 48 -17.96 9.02 7.80
N ARG A 49 -17.81 8.28 8.89
CA ARG A 49 -18.67 8.36 10.08
C ARG A 49 -18.73 9.79 10.60
N ASP A 50 -17.58 10.44 10.74
CA ASP A 50 -17.51 11.81 11.25
C ASP A 50 -18.14 12.79 10.25
N GLN A 51 -17.98 12.58 8.95
CA GLN A 51 -18.66 13.40 7.94
C GLN A 51 -20.17 13.19 7.93
N LEU A 52 -20.64 11.95 8.10
CA LEU A 52 -22.07 11.64 8.26
C LEU A 52 -22.67 12.39 9.46
N ALA A 53 -22.00 12.36 10.61
CA ALA A 53 -22.43 13.09 11.81
C ALA A 53 -22.55 14.59 11.54
N ASP A 54 -21.56 15.18 10.89
CA ASP A 54 -21.55 16.60 10.52
C ASP A 54 -22.68 16.96 9.55
N ASP A 55 -22.94 16.11 8.56
CA ASP A 55 -24.00 16.32 7.57
C ASP A 55 -25.39 16.29 8.20
N LEU A 56 -25.62 15.33 9.11
CA LEU A 56 -26.85 15.21 9.90
C LEU A 56 -27.03 16.42 10.82
N ALA A 57 -25.99 16.79 11.59
CA ALA A 57 -26.06 17.92 12.52
C ALA A 57 -26.32 19.26 11.82
N LYS A 58 -25.84 19.43 10.59
CA LYS A 58 -26.00 20.65 9.80
C LYS A 58 -27.22 20.62 8.87
N ASN A 59 -28.02 19.56 8.90
CA ASN A 59 -29.19 19.36 8.02
C ASN A 59 -28.88 19.65 6.54
N VAL A 60 -27.74 19.16 6.04
CA VAL A 60 -27.31 19.45 4.67
C VAL A 60 -28.23 18.74 3.67
N THR A 61 -28.65 19.44 2.62
CA THR A 61 -29.40 18.82 1.52
C THR A 61 -28.50 17.87 0.73
N LEU A 62 -28.84 16.59 0.72
CA LEU A 62 -28.07 15.51 0.09
C LEU A 62 -28.98 14.64 -0.78
N PRO A 63 -28.42 13.88 -1.74
CA PRO A 63 -29.18 12.95 -2.58
C PRO A 63 -29.72 11.73 -1.82
N TYR A 64 -29.46 11.62 -0.52
CA TYR A 64 -29.92 10.56 0.37
C TYR A 64 -30.83 11.18 1.44
N SER A 65 -31.86 10.47 1.86
CA SER A 65 -32.78 10.98 2.88
C SER A 65 -32.11 11.06 4.25
N HIS A 66 -32.53 12.02 5.06
CA HIS A 66 -32.00 12.21 6.42
C HIS A 66 -32.10 10.92 7.24
N ASP A 67 -33.26 10.27 7.27
CA ASP A 67 -33.48 9.02 8.00
C ASP A 67 -32.57 7.89 7.55
N GLN A 68 -32.29 7.80 6.24
CA GLN A 68 -31.36 6.80 5.70
C GLN A 68 -29.94 7.07 6.19
N LEU A 69 -29.49 8.31 6.13
CA LEU A 69 -28.16 8.71 6.61
C LEU A 69 -28.00 8.49 8.12
N GLU A 70 -29.04 8.77 8.90
CA GLU A 70 -29.04 8.56 10.35
C GLU A 70 -28.89 7.07 10.70
N ARG A 71 -29.68 6.20 10.07
CA ARG A 71 -29.53 4.74 10.25
C ARG A 71 -28.12 4.27 9.89
N LEU A 72 -27.60 4.69 8.75
CA LEU A 72 -26.26 4.30 8.29
C LEU A 72 -25.15 4.83 9.22
N TYR A 73 -25.31 6.04 9.75
CA TYR A 73 -24.40 6.61 10.74
C TYR A 73 -24.36 5.78 12.02
N VAL A 74 -25.53 5.48 12.60
CA VAL A 74 -25.64 4.69 13.84
C VAL A 74 -25.02 3.30 13.64
N THR A 75 -25.35 2.63 12.53
CA THR A 75 -24.79 1.33 12.21
C THR A 75 -23.28 1.38 12.01
N LEU A 76 -22.77 2.32 11.22
CA LEU A 76 -21.33 2.44 10.96
C LEU A 76 -20.55 2.70 12.25
N ARG A 77 -21.07 3.57 13.12
CA ARG A 77 -20.47 3.84 14.43
C ARG A 77 -20.42 2.57 15.28
N ALA A 78 -21.52 1.81 15.36
CA ALA A 78 -21.58 0.58 16.14
C ALA A 78 -20.60 -0.49 15.61
N GLU A 79 -20.53 -0.68 14.28
CA GLU A 79 -19.63 -1.64 13.65
C GLU A 79 -18.15 -1.27 13.84
N ILE A 80 -17.80 0.02 13.74
CA ILE A 80 -16.44 0.49 14.08
C ILE A 80 -16.13 0.13 15.54
N THR A 81 -17.05 0.40 16.47
CA THR A 81 -16.85 0.08 17.89
C THR A 81 -16.64 -1.42 18.12
N LYS A 82 -17.44 -2.28 17.48
CA LYS A 82 -17.27 -3.75 17.53
C LYS A 82 -15.93 -4.19 16.96
N SER A 83 -15.44 -3.55 15.89
CA SER A 83 -14.18 -3.93 15.26
C SER A 83 -12.97 -3.78 16.19
N HIS A 84 -13.03 -2.88 17.20
CA HIS A 84 -11.95 -2.73 18.18
C HIS A 84 -11.78 -3.98 19.06
N THR A 85 -12.84 -4.75 19.29
CA THR A 85 -12.82 -5.94 20.16
C THR A 85 -12.75 -7.24 19.36
N ALA A 86 -13.18 -7.25 18.10
CA ALA A 86 -13.30 -8.47 17.29
C ALA A 86 -11.97 -9.06 16.83
N ARG A 87 -10.94 -8.23 16.58
CA ARG A 87 -9.62 -8.70 16.13
C ARG A 87 -8.50 -7.91 16.76
N HIS A 88 -7.58 -8.65 17.37
CA HIS A 88 -6.36 -8.08 17.88
C HIS A 88 -5.41 -7.68 16.72
N TYR A 89 -5.13 -6.37 16.60
CA TYR A 89 -3.81 -5.83 16.21
C TYR A 89 -3.41 -5.80 14.70
N ALA A 90 -4.31 -5.98 13.72
CA ALA A 90 -3.91 -5.93 12.30
C ALA A 90 -3.71 -4.50 11.73
N TYR A 91 -4.40 -3.49 12.26
CA TYR A 91 -4.51 -2.15 11.64
C TYR A 91 -4.28 -1.00 12.65
N HIS A 92 -3.11 -0.99 13.30
CA HIS A 92 -2.77 -0.01 14.34
C HIS A 92 -2.92 1.46 13.92
N SER A 93 -2.52 1.78 12.70
CA SER A 93 -2.52 3.17 12.22
C SER A 93 -3.94 3.68 11.92
N LEU A 94 -4.88 2.79 11.57
CA LEU A 94 -6.29 3.14 11.37
C LEU A 94 -7.07 3.19 12.70
N GLY A 95 -6.67 2.36 13.66
CA GLY A 95 -7.30 2.26 14.98
C GLY A 95 -8.55 1.39 15.01
N PHE A 96 -8.96 0.78 13.90
CA PHE A 96 -10.13 -0.11 13.77
C PHE A 96 -9.82 -1.17 12.68
N ASP A 97 -10.62 -2.24 12.60
CA ASP A 97 -10.42 -3.30 11.61
C ASP A 97 -11.34 -3.12 10.37
N PRO A 98 -10.82 -2.65 9.21
CA PRO A 98 -11.60 -2.52 7.98
C PRO A 98 -12.03 -3.87 7.39
N ASP A 99 -11.32 -4.96 7.63
CA ASP A 99 -11.72 -6.28 7.14
C ASP A 99 -12.96 -6.78 7.88
N PHE A 100 -13.09 -6.46 9.16
CA PHE A 100 -14.32 -6.69 9.92
C PHE A 100 -15.50 -5.94 9.30
N LEU A 101 -15.30 -4.68 8.90
CA LEU A 101 -16.32 -3.85 8.26
C LEU A 101 -16.68 -4.29 6.82
N MET A 102 -15.84 -5.09 6.18
CA MET A 102 -16.01 -5.51 4.79
C MET A 102 -16.51 -6.95 4.64
N TYR A 103 -15.99 -7.88 5.44
CA TYR A 103 -16.15 -9.31 5.21
C TYR A 103 -16.95 -10.04 6.28
N ASP A 104 -17.22 -9.43 7.44
CA ASP A 104 -18.07 -10.08 8.44
C ASP A 104 -19.50 -10.30 7.87
N PRO A 105 -20.15 -11.45 8.12
CA PRO A 105 -21.50 -11.74 7.62
C PRO A 105 -22.55 -10.68 7.99
N ASN A 106 -22.34 -9.95 9.09
CA ASN A 106 -23.20 -8.86 9.54
C ASN A 106 -22.50 -7.49 9.47
N SER A 107 -21.43 -7.37 8.68
CA SER A 107 -20.67 -6.14 8.50
C SER A 107 -21.50 -4.97 7.97
N ILE A 108 -20.99 -3.75 8.16
CA ILE A 108 -21.59 -2.53 7.58
C ILE A 108 -21.72 -2.63 6.04
N ALA A 109 -20.81 -3.32 5.35
CA ALA A 109 -20.91 -3.52 3.90
C ALA A 109 -22.19 -4.29 3.52
N VAL A 110 -22.50 -5.38 4.24
CA VAL A 110 -23.72 -6.16 4.04
C VAL A 110 -24.96 -5.35 4.43
N GLN A 111 -24.90 -4.59 5.51
CA GLN A 111 -26.02 -3.78 5.98
C GLN A 111 -26.36 -2.62 5.04
N ILE A 112 -25.36 -1.90 4.51
CA ILE A 112 -25.57 -0.88 3.48
C ILE A 112 -26.19 -1.50 2.24
N ARG A 113 -25.70 -2.67 1.82
CA ARG A 113 -26.30 -3.37 0.67
C ARG A 113 -27.78 -3.67 0.89
N ARG A 114 -28.19 -4.08 2.10
CA ARG A 114 -29.61 -4.30 2.44
C ARG A 114 -30.41 -2.99 2.42
N GLU A 115 -29.87 -1.90 2.96
CA GLU A 115 -30.51 -0.57 2.96
C GLU A 115 -30.82 -0.09 1.53
N PHE A 116 -29.91 -0.34 0.60
CA PHE A 116 -30.08 -0.05 -0.84
C PHE A 116 -30.77 -1.19 -1.61
N ARG A 117 -31.46 -2.12 -0.93
CA ARG A 117 -32.23 -3.23 -1.51
C ARG A 117 -31.43 -4.11 -2.49
N GLY A 118 -30.12 -4.21 -2.30
CA GLY A 118 -29.22 -4.95 -3.17
C GLY A 118 -28.85 -4.24 -4.48
N ASP A 119 -29.24 -2.98 -4.70
CA ASP A 119 -28.83 -2.20 -5.87
C ASP A 119 -27.34 -1.85 -5.80
N ILE A 120 -26.55 -2.59 -6.56
CA ILE A 120 -25.09 -2.44 -6.63
C ILE A 120 -24.68 -1.05 -7.11
N ALA A 121 -25.40 -0.47 -8.07
CA ALA A 121 -25.07 0.83 -8.62
C ALA A 121 -25.29 1.93 -7.57
N ALA A 122 -26.41 1.87 -6.85
CA ALA A 122 -26.71 2.80 -5.77
C ALA A 122 -25.72 2.66 -4.60
N VAL A 123 -25.37 1.43 -4.21
CA VAL A 123 -24.34 1.18 -3.18
C VAL A 123 -22.99 1.76 -3.58
N CYS A 124 -22.52 1.50 -4.79
CA CYS A 124 -21.26 2.05 -5.29
C CYS A 124 -21.30 3.59 -5.39
N ALA A 125 -22.43 4.17 -5.78
CA ALA A 125 -22.63 5.61 -5.80
C ALA A 125 -22.54 6.19 -4.38
N PHE A 126 -23.15 5.56 -3.39
CA PHE A 126 -23.08 5.95 -1.98
C PHE A 126 -21.64 5.93 -1.45
N TYR A 127 -20.91 4.84 -1.67
CA TYR A 127 -19.51 4.73 -1.25
C TYR A 127 -18.62 5.80 -1.88
N ARG A 128 -18.71 5.98 -3.21
CA ARG A 128 -17.93 7.01 -3.92
C ARG A 128 -18.31 8.41 -3.48
N PHE A 129 -19.60 8.66 -3.25
CA PHE A 129 -20.10 9.95 -2.78
C PHE A 129 -19.45 10.34 -1.46
N TYR A 130 -19.52 9.47 -0.44
CA TYR A 130 -18.95 9.78 0.87
C TYR A 130 -17.43 9.79 0.87
N TYR A 131 -16.78 8.93 0.06
CA TYR A 131 -15.33 9.00 -0.14
C TYR A 131 -14.90 10.35 -0.73
N TRP A 132 -15.58 10.86 -1.75
CA TRP A 132 -15.24 12.17 -2.30
C TRP A 132 -15.62 13.31 -1.35
N ARG A 133 -16.70 13.15 -0.60
CA ARG A 133 -17.17 14.14 0.37
C ARG A 133 -16.17 14.37 1.50
N ILE A 134 -15.50 13.33 2.01
CA ILE A 134 -14.44 13.52 3.01
C ILE A 134 -13.23 14.28 2.44
N TRP A 135 -12.89 14.09 1.16
CA TRP A 135 -11.84 14.90 0.52
C TRP A 135 -12.23 16.38 0.41
N GLN A 136 -13.51 16.67 0.14
CA GLN A 136 -14.00 18.04 0.02
C GLN A 136 -14.16 18.75 1.37
N LYS A 137 -14.65 18.03 2.39
CA LYS A 137 -15.06 18.63 3.67
C LYS A 137 -14.06 18.40 4.80
N ARG A 138 -13.20 17.39 4.68
CA ARG A 138 -12.21 16.97 5.67
C ARG A 138 -10.83 16.69 5.06
N PRO A 139 -10.29 17.54 4.15
CA PRO A 139 -9.04 17.25 3.44
C PRO A 139 -7.85 17.09 4.40
N GLN A 140 -7.79 17.90 5.46
CA GLN A 140 -6.73 17.82 6.45
C GLN A 140 -6.71 16.47 7.17
N GLN A 141 -7.87 15.97 7.63
CA GLN A 141 -7.93 14.68 8.31
C GLN A 141 -7.62 13.51 7.36
N VAL A 142 -7.99 13.61 6.08
CA VAL A 142 -7.60 12.62 5.07
C VAL A 142 -6.08 12.61 4.89
N LEU A 143 -5.46 13.79 4.74
CA LEU A 143 -4.00 13.91 4.62
C LEU A 143 -3.27 13.43 5.87
N GLU A 144 -3.81 13.69 7.07
CA GLU A 144 -3.27 13.17 8.33
C GLU A 144 -3.32 11.64 8.39
N LYS A 145 -4.42 11.03 7.95
CA LYS A 145 -4.55 9.56 7.84
C LYS A 145 -3.50 9.01 6.88
N VAL A 146 -3.36 9.59 5.69
CA VAL A 146 -2.37 9.18 4.69
C VAL A 146 -0.95 9.36 5.23
N ALA A 147 -0.65 10.49 5.86
CA ALA A 147 0.66 10.74 6.45
C ALA A 147 0.99 9.74 7.56
N ARG A 148 0.01 9.35 8.39
CA ARG A 148 0.18 8.32 9.42
C ARG A 148 0.49 6.95 8.80
N GLN A 149 -0.20 6.57 7.73
CA GLN A 149 0.11 5.36 6.97
C GLN A 149 1.52 5.41 6.40
N MET A 150 1.90 6.52 5.76
CA MET A 150 3.26 6.69 5.22
C MET A 150 4.32 6.60 6.33
N ARG A 151 4.05 7.19 7.50
CA ARG A 151 4.94 7.07 8.67
C ARG A 151 5.17 5.62 9.09
N THR A 152 4.16 4.76 9.02
CA THR A 152 4.33 3.32 9.27
C THR A 152 5.41 2.72 8.38
N PHE A 153 5.52 3.16 7.12
CA PHE A 153 6.54 2.66 6.23
C PHE A 153 7.93 3.26 6.49
N TYR A 154 8.03 4.58 6.65
CA TYR A 154 9.31 5.29 6.67
C TYR A 154 9.94 5.49 8.07
N LEU A 155 9.17 5.37 9.16
CA LEU A 155 9.62 5.72 10.51
C LEU A 155 9.26 4.65 11.57
N PRO A 156 10.10 4.50 12.61
CA PRO A 156 11.45 5.06 12.74
C PRO A 156 12.49 4.37 11.84
N TYR A 157 12.13 3.22 11.26
CA TYR A 157 12.94 2.46 10.32
C TYR A 157 12.03 1.92 9.20
N CYS A 158 12.61 1.62 8.03
CA CYS A 158 11.85 1.17 6.87
C CYS A 158 11.26 -0.24 7.09
N ARG A 159 9.93 -0.34 7.27
CA ARG A 159 9.26 -1.61 7.57
C ARG A 159 9.26 -2.63 6.43
N ALA A 160 9.62 -2.22 5.21
CA ALA A 160 9.85 -3.16 4.12
C ALA A 160 10.93 -4.21 4.44
N TYR A 161 11.84 -3.88 5.36
CA TYR A 161 12.93 -4.73 5.83
C TYR A 161 12.66 -5.37 7.20
N GLU A 162 11.41 -5.43 7.66
CA GLU A 162 11.09 -5.94 9.00
C GLU A 162 11.61 -7.40 9.17
N PRO A 163 12.61 -7.63 10.04
CA PRO A 163 13.26 -8.92 10.15
C PRO A 163 12.35 -9.89 10.90
N ARG A 164 11.72 -10.82 10.17
CA ARG A 164 10.96 -11.92 10.79
C ARG A 164 11.90 -13.06 11.17
N ILE A 165 12.56 -12.90 12.31
CA ILE A 165 13.52 -13.87 12.86
C ILE A 165 12.84 -15.20 13.23
N THR A 166 11.54 -15.16 13.56
CA THR A 166 10.75 -16.37 13.80
C THR A 166 9.37 -16.22 13.18
N GLN A 167 9.00 -17.18 12.34
CA GLN A 167 7.66 -17.23 11.76
C GLN A 167 6.98 -18.53 12.19
N LYS A 168 5.80 -18.37 12.81
CA LYS A 168 4.91 -19.49 13.11
C LYS A 168 4.11 -19.81 11.85
N PHE A 169 4.42 -20.93 11.21
CA PHE A 169 3.76 -21.35 9.98
C PHE A 169 2.47 -22.15 10.23
N GLY A 170 2.36 -22.83 11.37
CA GLY A 170 1.16 -23.62 11.71
C GLY A 170 -0.15 -22.81 11.57
N GLY A 171 -0.17 -21.59 12.13
CA GLY A 171 -1.33 -20.70 12.00
C GLY A 171 -1.63 -20.27 10.55
N ALA A 172 -0.61 -20.04 9.72
CA ALA A 172 -0.79 -19.68 8.31
C ALA A 172 -1.34 -20.86 7.49
N TYR A 173 -0.87 -22.08 7.75
CA TYR A 173 -1.43 -23.30 7.15
C TYR A 173 -2.87 -23.53 7.61
N GLN A 174 -3.17 -23.35 8.89
CA GLN A 174 -4.53 -23.46 9.42
C GLN A 174 -5.48 -22.46 8.75
N GLN A 175 -5.05 -21.21 8.59
CA GLN A 175 -5.84 -20.17 7.94
C GLN A 175 -6.02 -20.44 6.42
N SER A 176 -5.03 -21.04 5.78
CA SER A 176 -5.14 -21.50 4.38
C SER A 176 -6.16 -22.61 4.24
N VAL A 177 -6.16 -23.59 5.15
CA VAL A 177 -7.17 -24.66 5.19
C VAL A 177 -8.56 -24.08 5.41
N LEU A 178 -8.74 -23.15 6.35
CA LEU A 178 -10.03 -22.50 6.59
C LEU A 178 -10.53 -21.77 5.34
N SER A 179 -9.66 -21.00 4.69
CA SER A 179 -10.00 -20.23 3.48
C SER A 179 -10.40 -21.14 2.32
N LEU A 180 -9.69 -22.26 2.14
CA LEU A 180 -9.96 -23.23 1.07
C LEU A 180 -11.08 -24.22 1.42
N SER A 181 -11.52 -24.27 2.68
CA SER A 181 -12.65 -25.10 3.11
C SER A 181 -14.01 -24.47 2.82
N ASP A 182 -14.04 -23.23 2.33
CA ASP A 182 -15.26 -22.60 1.80
C ASP A 182 -15.96 -23.55 0.80
N PRO A 183 -17.30 -23.70 0.84
CA PRO A 183 -18.01 -24.69 0.02
C PRO A 183 -17.69 -24.63 -1.48
N ILE A 184 -17.45 -23.42 -2.02
CA ILE A 184 -17.13 -23.23 -3.45
C ILE A 184 -15.73 -23.75 -3.73
N CYS A 185 -14.73 -23.32 -2.95
CA CYS A 185 -13.36 -23.78 -3.07
C CYS A 185 -13.26 -25.30 -2.84
N ARG A 186 -13.95 -25.80 -1.82
CA ARG A 186 -14.00 -27.22 -1.45
C ARG A 186 -14.46 -28.08 -2.60
N LYS A 187 -15.59 -27.72 -3.23
CA LYS A 187 -16.11 -28.44 -4.38
C LYS A 187 -15.07 -28.56 -5.50
N VAL A 188 -14.31 -27.50 -5.76
CA VAL A 188 -13.29 -27.46 -6.82
C VAL A 188 -12.09 -28.35 -6.46
N TRP A 189 -11.49 -28.18 -5.28
CA TRP A 189 -10.27 -28.92 -4.96
C TRP A 189 -10.55 -30.40 -4.64
N THR A 190 -11.74 -30.76 -4.14
CA THR A 190 -12.10 -32.18 -3.94
C THR A 190 -12.23 -32.96 -5.25
N ALA A 191 -12.47 -32.26 -6.37
CA ALA A 191 -12.58 -32.90 -7.69
C ALA A 191 -11.23 -33.33 -8.27
N TYR A 192 -10.11 -32.91 -7.67
CA TYR A 192 -8.77 -33.19 -8.18
C TYR A 192 -7.91 -33.90 -7.11
N PRO A 193 -7.54 -35.19 -7.31
CA PRO A 193 -6.85 -35.98 -6.28
C PRO A 193 -5.57 -35.36 -5.73
N ALA A 194 -4.74 -34.72 -6.57
CA ALA A 194 -3.52 -34.07 -6.09
C ALA A 194 -3.81 -32.85 -5.21
N ALA A 195 -4.93 -32.14 -5.44
CA ALA A 195 -5.35 -31.05 -4.55
C ALA A 195 -5.90 -31.58 -3.23
N VAL A 196 -6.55 -32.75 -3.21
CA VAL A 196 -6.95 -33.43 -1.97
C VAL A 196 -5.72 -33.80 -1.14
N ASP A 197 -4.71 -34.41 -1.74
CA ASP A 197 -3.45 -34.74 -1.05
C ASP A 197 -2.75 -33.46 -0.53
N PHE A 198 -2.69 -32.42 -1.35
CA PHE A 198 -2.18 -31.11 -0.93
C PHE A 198 -2.93 -30.56 0.29
N MET A 199 -4.27 -30.62 0.28
CA MET A 199 -5.10 -30.13 1.40
C MET A 199 -4.90 -30.95 2.67
N THR A 200 -4.79 -32.27 2.57
CA THR A 200 -4.49 -33.16 3.70
C THR A 200 -3.15 -32.80 4.33
N ARG A 201 -2.09 -32.69 3.52
CA ARG A 201 -0.76 -32.28 4.01
C ARG A 201 -0.78 -30.89 4.63
N THR A 202 -1.48 -29.94 4.02
CA THR A 202 -1.64 -28.58 4.56
C THR A 202 -2.33 -28.60 5.92
N GLN A 203 -3.35 -29.45 6.11
CA GLN A 203 -4.03 -29.63 7.38
C GLN A 203 -3.13 -30.25 8.45
N GLU A 204 -2.32 -31.24 8.09
CA GLU A 204 -1.32 -31.82 8.98
C GLU A 204 -0.28 -30.78 9.41
N LEU A 205 0.25 -29.99 8.47
CA LEU A 205 1.20 -28.92 8.74
C LEU A 205 0.58 -27.81 9.61
N GLY A 206 -0.71 -27.51 9.43
CA GLY A 206 -1.44 -26.55 10.26
C GLY A 206 -1.62 -26.98 11.71
N ARG A 207 -1.69 -28.30 11.98
CA ARG A 207 -1.75 -28.86 13.34
C ARG A 207 -0.39 -28.88 14.03
N ARG A 208 0.71 -28.78 13.28
CA ARG A 208 2.07 -28.78 13.83
C ARG A 208 2.46 -27.37 14.22
N GLU A 209 3.15 -27.20 15.35
CA GLU A 209 3.82 -25.96 15.72
C GLU A 209 5.10 -25.75 14.88
N LEU A 210 4.92 -25.60 13.57
CA LEU A 210 6.04 -25.31 12.67
C LEU A 210 6.56 -23.91 12.95
N ARG A 211 7.71 -23.85 13.62
CA ARG A 211 8.46 -22.62 13.84
C ARG A 211 9.66 -22.65 12.91
N PHE A 212 9.67 -21.74 11.96
CA PHE A 212 10.89 -21.49 11.21
C PHE A 212 11.70 -20.46 11.96
N GLN A 213 12.88 -20.88 12.40
CA GLN A 213 13.93 -19.98 12.83
C GLN A 213 14.86 -19.80 11.64
N GLN A 214 15.08 -18.57 11.22
CA GLN A 214 16.13 -18.32 10.22
C GLN A 214 17.45 -18.88 10.77
N PRO A 215 18.16 -19.73 10.01
CA PRO A 215 19.41 -20.29 10.47
C PRO A 215 20.37 -19.15 10.79
N LEU A 216 20.72 -19.00 12.07
CA LEU A 216 21.58 -17.95 12.62
C LEU A 216 23.05 -18.05 12.16
N LEU A 217 23.34 -18.90 11.17
CA LEU A 217 24.68 -19.24 10.71
C LEU A 217 25.50 -18.01 10.27
N LEU A 218 24.86 -16.87 9.99
CA LEU A 218 25.51 -15.57 9.82
C LEU A 218 24.70 -14.48 10.56
N PRO A 219 25.07 -14.06 11.79
CA PRO A 219 24.43 -12.92 12.49
C PRO A 219 24.50 -11.61 11.69
N ILE A 220 25.30 -11.59 10.63
CA ILE A 220 25.46 -10.51 9.66
C ILE A 220 24.15 -10.21 8.92
N ILE A 221 23.35 -11.21 8.54
CA ILE A 221 22.16 -10.97 7.69
C ILE A 221 21.10 -10.13 8.44
N PRO A 222 20.67 -10.49 9.66
CA PRO A 222 19.75 -9.64 10.42
C PRO A 222 20.30 -8.23 10.69
N MET A 223 21.62 -8.12 10.92
CA MET A 223 22.29 -6.83 11.12
C MET A 223 22.25 -5.96 9.85
N LEU A 224 22.55 -6.53 8.67
CA LEU A 224 22.49 -5.83 7.39
C LEU A 224 21.07 -5.38 7.05
N VAL A 225 20.08 -6.22 7.32
CA VAL A 225 18.66 -5.89 7.12
C VAL A 225 18.23 -4.73 8.04
N LEU A 226 18.64 -4.74 9.30
CA LEU A 226 18.40 -3.63 10.23
C LEU A 226 19.09 -2.35 9.77
N LEU A 227 20.36 -2.42 9.37
CA LEU A 227 21.10 -1.27 8.83
C LEU A 227 20.45 -0.71 7.56
N ALA A 228 20.03 -1.58 6.64
CA ALA A 228 19.29 -1.18 5.44
C ALA A 228 17.98 -0.48 5.81
N SER A 229 17.26 -1.00 6.80
CA SER A 229 16.02 -0.42 7.31
C SER A 229 16.19 0.99 7.85
N ILE A 230 17.23 1.23 8.65
CA ILE A 230 17.53 2.54 9.25
C ILE A 230 18.05 3.52 8.19
N THR A 231 18.92 3.06 7.30
CA THR A 231 19.60 3.93 6.33
C THR A 231 18.71 4.36 5.17
N TYR A 232 17.61 3.67 4.89
CA TYR A 232 16.74 3.99 3.75
C TYR A 232 16.21 5.42 3.77
N SER A 233 15.56 5.84 4.87
CA SER A 233 14.98 7.18 5.00
C SER A 233 16.07 8.27 5.00
N THR A 234 17.22 8.00 5.63
CA THR A 234 18.37 8.91 5.60
C THR A 234 18.93 9.07 4.19
N LEU A 235 19.09 7.97 3.46
CA LEU A 235 19.62 7.98 2.10
C LEU A 235 18.65 8.68 1.13
N LEU A 236 17.35 8.49 1.30
CA LEU A 236 16.33 9.24 0.56
C LEU A 236 16.54 10.76 0.73
N ILE A 237 16.67 11.24 1.97
CA ILE A 237 16.87 12.67 2.26
C ILE A 237 18.18 13.16 1.62
N VAL A 238 19.28 12.43 1.81
CA VAL A 238 20.59 12.77 1.23
C VAL A 238 20.51 12.82 -0.30
N ALA A 239 19.90 11.82 -0.94
CA ALA A 239 19.75 11.77 -2.38
C ALA A 239 18.91 12.94 -2.91
N LEU A 240 17.83 13.33 -2.24
CA LEU A 240 17.02 14.49 -2.64
C LEU A 240 17.80 15.81 -2.53
N VAL A 241 18.56 16.00 -1.45
CA VAL A 241 19.41 17.19 -1.25
C VAL A 241 20.49 17.27 -2.32
N LEU A 242 21.22 16.17 -2.55
CA LEU A 242 22.29 16.12 -3.56
C LEU A 242 21.73 16.29 -4.97
N ALA A 243 20.57 15.70 -5.30
CA ALA A 243 19.93 15.89 -6.59
C ALA A 243 19.54 17.36 -6.82
N GLY A 244 18.99 18.02 -5.79
CA GLY A 244 18.68 19.44 -5.84
C GLY A 244 19.91 20.33 -6.01
N PHE A 245 21.06 19.93 -5.48
CA PHE A 245 22.34 20.60 -5.70
C PHE A 245 22.87 20.38 -7.13
N VAL A 246 22.89 19.12 -7.61
CA VAL A 246 23.32 18.76 -8.97
C VAL A 246 22.46 19.44 -10.04
N ALA A 247 21.17 19.62 -9.80
CA ALA A 247 20.26 20.34 -10.68
C ALA A 247 20.59 21.84 -10.81
N ARG A 248 21.16 22.45 -9.75
CA ARG A 248 21.52 23.88 -9.73
C ARG A 248 22.90 24.18 -10.33
N ILE A 249 23.80 23.20 -10.39
CA ILE A 249 25.13 23.45 -10.93
C ILE A 249 25.11 23.43 -12.46
N SER A 250 25.55 24.53 -13.08
CA SER A 250 25.63 24.71 -14.53
C SER A 250 26.70 23.85 -15.22
N ALA A 251 27.63 23.25 -14.47
CA ALA A 251 28.71 22.45 -15.01
C ALA A 251 28.21 21.16 -15.71
N PRO A 252 28.96 20.61 -16.68
CA PRO A 252 28.57 19.43 -17.46
C PRO A 252 28.69 18.14 -16.63
N PHE A 253 27.81 17.96 -15.67
CA PHE A 253 27.66 16.74 -14.87
C PHE A 253 26.79 15.71 -15.60
N GLY A 254 27.12 15.40 -16.86
CA GLY A 254 26.26 14.59 -17.73
C GLY A 254 25.86 13.25 -17.10
N ARG A 255 26.86 12.44 -16.68
CA ARG A 255 26.62 11.15 -16.02
C ARG A 255 25.97 11.29 -14.64
N LEU A 256 26.45 12.19 -13.80
CA LEU A 256 25.93 12.40 -12.45
C LEU A 256 24.46 12.87 -12.45
N ARG A 257 24.04 13.69 -13.42
CA ARG A 257 22.63 14.08 -13.60
C ARG A 257 21.74 12.91 -13.98
N VAL A 258 22.24 11.98 -14.81
CA VAL A 258 21.51 10.75 -15.16
C VAL A 258 21.36 9.86 -13.93
N VAL A 259 22.42 9.62 -13.18
CA VAL A 259 22.38 8.80 -11.95
C VAL A 259 21.48 9.44 -10.88
N ALA A 260 21.54 10.77 -10.72
CA ALA A 260 20.63 11.51 -9.84
C ALA A 260 19.17 11.33 -10.26
N GLY A 261 18.87 11.45 -11.57
CA GLY A 261 17.54 11.25 -12.12
C GLY A 261 17.01 9.83 -11.86
N LEU A 262 17.83 8.81 -12.08
CA LEU A 262 17.48 7.41 -11.81
C LEU A 262 17.21 7.15 -10.32
N ALA A 263 18.08 7.66 -9.43
CA ALA A 263 17.89 7.52 -7.99
C ALA A 263 16.60 8.20 -7.51
N VAL A 264 16.37 9.45 -7.91
CA VAL A 264 15.14 10.20 -7.56
C VAL A 264 13.91 9.51 -8.14
N PHE A 265 13.96 9.03 -9.39
CA PHE A 265 12.87 8.28 -10.00
C PHE A 265 12.53 7.01 -9.21
N ALA A 266 13.54 6.23 -8.81
CA ALA A 266 13.31 5.00 -8.05
C ALA A 266 12.68 5.26 -6.67
N PHE A 267 13.15 6.29 -5.97
CA PHE A 267 12.54 6.72 -4.71
C PHE A 267 11.11 7.24 -4.87
N LEU A 268 10.84 8.04 -5.91
CA LEU A 268 9.50 8.54 -6.21
C LEU A 268 8.55 7.42 -6.62
N PHE A 269 9.02 6.46 -7.41
CA PHE A 269 8.27 5.27 -7.78
C PHE A 269 7.85 4.49 -6.54
N ASN A 270 8.80 4.18 -5.64
CA ASN A 270 8.51 3.54 -4.36
C ASN A 270 7.50 4.35 -3.52
N ALA A 271 7.70 5.66 -3.41
CA ALA A 271 6.81 6.55 -2.67
C ALA A 271 5.39 6.59 -3.25
N ALA A 272 5.25 6.52 -4.58
CA ALA A 272 3.95 6.48 -5.25
C ALA A 272 3.17 5.20 -4.92
N TYR A 273 3.83 4.03 -4.89
CA TYR A 273 3.17 2.79 -4.44
C TYR A 273 2.80 2.84 -2.96
N CYS A 274 3.67 3.37 -2.11
CA CYS A 274 3.35 3.56 -0.70
C CYS A 274 2.15 4.49 -0.53
N LEU A 275 2.10 5.58 -1.30
CA LEU A 275 0.98 6.52 -1.31
C LEU A 275 -0.31 5.86 -1.79
N GLU A 276 -0.27 5.09 -2.87
CA GLU A 276 -1.42 4.35 -3.38
C GLU A 276 -1.98 3.41 -2.31
N VAL A 277 -1.12 2.62 -1.67
CA VAL A 277 -1.52 1.73 -0.57
C VAL A 277 -2.05 2.53 0.63
N ALA A 278 -1.41 3.65 0.99
CA ALA A 278 -1.86 4.51 2.08
C ALA A 278 -3.23 5.16 1.82
N VAL A 279 -3.56 5.43 0.56
CA VAL A 279 -4.86 5.95 0.15
C VAL A 279 -5.89 4.82 0.08
N ILE A 280 -5.64 3.77 -0.67
CA ILE A 280 -6.63 2.72 -0.99
C ILE A 280 -6.78 1.70 0.15
N SER A 281 -5.71 1.44 0.90
CA SER A 281 -5.58 0.32 1.84
C SER A 281 -4.84 0.77 3.11
N SER A 282 -4.07 -0.14 3.73
CA SER A 282 -3.22 0.11 4.89
C SER A 282 -1.81 -0.45 4.69
N LEU A 283 -0.80 0.35 5.07
CA LEU A 283 0.61 -0.05 5.13
C LEU A 283 0.92 -0.90 6.38
N ASP A 284 -0.06 -1.12 7.28
CA ASP A 284 0.09 -2.10 8.35
C ASP A 284 0.03 -3.55 7.84
N ILE A 285 -0.55 -3.79 6.66
CA ILE A 285 -0.68 -5.14 6.10
C ILE A 285 0.69 -5.60 5.56
N PRO A 286 1.24 -6.72 6.08
CA PRO A 286 2.58 -7.18 5.70
C PRO A 286 2.75 -7.53 4.22
N ARG A 287 1.66 -7.92 3.54
CA ARG A 287 1.68 -8.27 2.12
C ARG A 287 2.16 -7.11 1.24
N TYR A 288 1.67 -5.89 1.51
CA TYR A 288 2.07 -4.72 0.72
C TYR A 288 3.53 -4.33 1.00
N LEU A 289 3.96 -4.42 2.26
CA LEU A 289 5.36 -4.19 2.65
C LEU A 289 6.32 -5.17 1.98
N THR A 290 5.94 -6.45 1.89
CA THR A 290 6.76 -7.51 1.28
C THR A 290 6.97 -7.26 -0.21
N VAL A 291 5.92 -6.86 -0.93
CA VAL A 291 6.02 -6.53 -2.37
C VAL A 291 6.89 -5.29 -2.56
N GLN A 292 6.78 -4.30 -1.67
CA GLN A 292 7.57 -3.06 -1.74
C GLN A 292 9.07 -3.26 -1.47
N MET A 293 9.46 -4.31 -0.72
CA MET A 293 10.86 -4.60 -0.38
C MET A 293 11.80 -4.55 -1.59
N TYR A 294 11.41 -5.16 -2.73
CA TYR A 294 12.25 -5.19 -3.92
C TYR A 294 12.46 -3.80 -4.51
N SER A 295 11.39 -3.01 -4.63
CA SER A 295 11.48 -1.62 -5.10
C SER A 295 12.28 -0.74 -4.14
N THR A 296 12.13 -0.95 -2.83
CA THR A 296 12.90 -0.26 -1.79
C THR A 296 14.39 -0.56 -1.91
N LEU A 297 14.75 -1.83 -2.12
CA LEU A 297 16.14 -2.26 -2.29
C LEU A 297 16.77 -1.63 -3.54
N VAL A 298 16.06 -1.65 -4.67
CA VAL A 298 16.53 -1.01 -5.91
C VAL A 298 16.74 0.50 -5.70
N ALA A 299 15.77 1.19 -5.08
CA ALA A 299 15.89 2.62 -4.78
C ALA A 299 17.08 2.91 -3.86
N GLN A 300 17.31 2.07 -2.85
CA GLN A 300 18.43 2.21 -1.93
C GLN A 300 19.78 1.98 -2.61
N LEU A 301 19.90 0.97 -3.46
CA LEU A 301 21.14 0.71 -4.21
C LEU A 301 21.45 1.84 -5.20
N LEU A 302 20.43 2.36 -5.90
CA LEU A 302 20.59 3.53 -6.79
C LEU A 302 20.95 4.79 -6.01
N GLY A 303 20.35 5.00 -4.83
CA GLY A 303 20.71 6.10 -3.93
C GLY A 303 22.16 6.02 -3.45
N LEU A 304 22.62 4.83 -3.08
CA LEU A 304 24.02 4.61 -2.67
C LEU A 304 24.97 4.86 -3.83
N TRP A 305 24.66 4.32 -5.02
CA TRP A 305 25.44 4.56 -6.21
C TRP A 305 25.52 6.06 -6.54
N PHE A 306 24.40 6.79 -6.44
CA PHE A 306 24.38 8.22 -6.65
C PHE A 306 25.29 8.98 -5.66
N VAL A 307 25.24 8.65 -4.37
CA VAL A 307 26.10 9.28 -3.36
C VAL A 307 27.58 8.99 -3.63
N LEU A 308 27.93 7.76 -3.98
CA LEU A 308 29.31 7.38 -4.30
C LEU A 308 29.83 8.10 -5.55
N GLU A 309 29.00 8.18 -6.59
CA GLU A 309 29.32 8.90 -7.83
C GLU A 309 29.52 10.40 -7.56
N PHE A 310 28.68 11.00 -6.72
CA PHE A 310 28.80 12.38 -6.30
C PHE A 310 30.13 12.64 -5.57
N VAL A 311 30.48 11.79 -4.60
CA VAL A 311 31.74 11.91 -3.84
C VAL A 311 32.96 11.74 -4.74
N SER A 312 32.93 10.76 -5.66
CA SER A 312 33.99 10.49 -6.63
C SER A 312 34.26 11.71 -7.53
N GLU A 313 33.20 12.26 -8.15
CA GLU A 313 33.28 13.46 -9.00
C GLU A 313 33.81 14.68 -8.25
N MET A 314 33.34 14.89 -7.01
CA MET A 314 33.83 16.01 -6.18
C MET A 314 35.30 15.84 -5.81
N TRP A 315 35.75 14.61 -5.53
CA TRP A 315 37.14 14.33 -5.21
C TRP A 315 38.05 14.53 -6.43
N GLN A 316 37.66 14.03 -7.61
CA GLN A 316 38.40 14.21 -8.86
C GLN A 316 38.61 15.70 -9.19
N ARG A 317 37.56 16.52 -9.03
CA ARG A 317 37.66 17.96 -9.27
C ARG A 317 38.52 18.69 -8.24
N ARG A 318 38.48 18.26 -6.98
CA ARG A 318 39.36 18.82 -5.94
C ARG A 318 40.82 18.52 -6.27
N LYS A 319 41.11 17.30 -6.71
CA LYS A 319 42.46 16.90 -7.16
C LYS A 319 42.91 17.73 -8.37
N GLN A 320 42.06 17.87 -9.39
CA GLN A 320 42.37 18.71 -10.56
C GLN A 320 42.65 20.17 -10.20
N ARG A 321 41.91 20.76 -9.25
CA ARG A 321 42.18 22.13 -8.78
C ARG A 321 43.52 22.26 -8.06
N LEU A 322 43.86 21.29 -7.22
CA LEU A 322 45.14 21.25 -6.51
C LEU A 322 46.32 21.06 -7.49
N ASP A 323 46.15 20.20 -8.50
CA ASP A 323 47.17 19.93 -9.51
C ASP A 323 47.35 21.10 -10.51
N GLN A 324 46.33 21.96 -10.68
CA GLN A 324 46.37 23.13 -11.58
C GLN A 324 46.86 24.43 -10.91
N GLY A 325 47.21 24.42 -9.62
CA GLY A 325 47.85 25.56 -8.95
C GLY A 325 47.01 26.83 -8.83
N THR A 326 45.69 26.77 -9.09
CA THR A 326 44.78 27.89 -8.86
C THR A 326 44.05 27.71 -7.53
N PRO A 327 44.15 28.68 -6.59
CA PRO A 327 43.50 28.62 -5.27
C PRO A 327 41.97 28.48 -5.34
#